data_AF-A0A5C4LW88-F1
#
_entry.id   AF-A0A5C4LW88-F1
#
_cell.length_a   1.000
_cell.length_b   1.000
_cell.length_c   1.000
_cell.angle_alpha   90.00
_cell.angle_beta   90.00
_cell.angle_gamma   90.00
#
_symmetry.space_group_name_H-M   'P 1'
#
loop_
_entity.id
_entity.type
_entity.pdbx_description
1 polymer ?
#
loop_
_entity_poly.entity_id
_entity_poly.type
_entity_poly.pdbx_seq_one_letter_code
_entity_poly.pdbx_strand_id
1 'polypeptide(L)'
;MTGVIRQDDALVDVIGDAIGEAKADGGEVPEWGARTLARALANERDDPMSGALHHFAITGRADREAIAKELAELYQRTTDEEIREWINWLGMYVINLPDTAGTSGDATTPDDTLDEDALNDMVERLRSTCAEADAQGAPISTDDAKVIAGLLAHLLPPGSEMSRFAATGAANPVVIAEECEFIRERTLGAPDISTWALSLAHYLAANASLGRQAGQPALDAGDLPNDLLIRYGITRHGDAFRAYLSLPAIDPARTDLIKSFLDFYVGTYDSMDDLTTDLVGGTHSEAELLELARDDISFEELVRAGWDIVELDGKFYVFTK
;
A
#
# COMPACT_ATOMS: atom_id res chain seq x y z
N MET A 1 37.74 -7.67 -13.75
CA MET A 1 36.74 -8.29 -12.86
C MET A 1 35.69 -7.23 -12.59
N THR A 2 34.71 -7.11 -13.47
CA THR A 2 33.49 -6.33 -13.21
C THR A 2 32.70 -7.16 -12.21
N GLY A 3 32.62 -6.69 -10.97
CA GLY A 3 31.77 -7.32 -9.97
C GLY A 3 30.35 -7.24 -10.51
N VAL A 4 29.77 -8.39 -10.84
CA VAL A 4 28.33 -8.50 -11.05
C VAL A 4 27.72 -8.05 -9.73
N ILE A 5 27.16 -6.85 -9.71
CA ILE A 5 26.32 -6.41 -8.60
C ILE A 5 25.15 -7.38 -8.65
N ARG A 6 25.14 -8.36 -7.74
CA ARG A 6 23.98 -9.23 -7.60
C ARG A 6 22.79 -8.31 -7.34
N GLN A 7 21.76 -8.46 -8.16
CA GLN A 7 20.47 -7.86 -7.87
C GLN A 7 20.08 -8.27 -6.45
N ASP A 8 19.46 -7.35 -5.71
CA ASP A 8 19.01 -7.65 -4.36
C ASP A 8 18.05 -8.85 -4.45
N ASP A 9 18.27 -9.90 -3.66
CA ASP A 9 17.43 -11.11 -3.67
C ASP A 9 15.93 -10.73 -3.50
N ALA A 10 15.67 -9.63 -2.79
CA ALA A 10 14.34 -9.02 -2.64
C ALA A 10 13.69 -8.56 -3.97
N LEU A 11 14.47 -8.07 -4.94
CA LEU A 11 13.93 -7.66 -6.24
C LEU A 11 13.48 -8.86 -7.07
N VAL A 12 14.22 -9.97 -6.99
CA VAL A 12 13.89 -11.22 -7.67
C VAL A 12 12.58 -11.79 -7.14
N ASP A 13 12.39 -11.79 -5.81
CA ASP A 13 11.15 -12.24 -5.18
C ASP A 13 9.93 -11.43 -5.67
N VAL A 14 10.04 -10.09 -5.69
CA VAL A 14 8.97 -9.20 -6.16
C VAL A 14 8.65 -9.41 -7.64
N ILE A 15 9.66 -9.71 -8.47
CA ILE A 15 9.45 -10.07 -9.89
C ILE A 15 8.75 -11.43 -10.01
N GLY A 16 9.13 -12.39 -9.16
CA GLY A 16 8.48 -13.70 -9.05
C GLY A 16 6.99 -13.56 -8.75
N ASP A 17 6.62 -12.70 -7.80
CA ASP A 17 5.23 -12.42 -7.46
C ASP A 17 4.47 -11.80 -8.64
N ALA A 18 5.05 -10.81 -9.32
CA ALA A 18 4.44 -10.17 -10.49
C ALA A 18 4.16 -11.16 -11.63
N ILE A 19 5.11 -12.06 -11.90
CA ILE A 19 4.97 -13.11 -12.92
C ILE A 19 3.96 -14.17 -12.46
N GLY A 20 3.92 -14.50 -11.17
CA GLY A 20 2.94 -15.40 -10.58
C GLY A 20 1.51 -14.89 -10.76
N GLU A 21 1.28 -13.61 -10.45
CA GLU A 21 0.01 -12.91 -10.66
C GLU A 21 -0.36 -12.89 -12.15
N ALA A 22 0.58 -12.53 -13.03
CA ALA A 22 0.36 -12.54 -14.48
C ALA A 22 -0.07 -13.93 -15.00
N LYS A 23 0.55 -15.00 -14.49
CA LYS A 23 0.19 -16.39 -14.85
C LYS A 23 -1.22 -16.75 -14.37
N ALA A 24 -1.68 -16.20 -13.26
CA ALA A 24 -3.04 -16.42 -12.74
C ALA A 24 -4.09 -15.62 -13.54
N ASP A 25 -3.79 -14.39 -13.93
CA ASP A 25 -4.74 -13.42 -14.48
C ASP A 25 -4.81 -13.36 -16.01
N GLY A 26 -4.35 -14.43 -16.68
CA GLY A 26 -4.49 -14.57 -18.14
C GLY A 26 -3.30 -14.07 -18.96
N GLY A 27 -2.13 -13.90 -18.33
CA GLY A 27 -0.86 -13.72 -19.00
C GLY A 27 -0.44 -12.27 -19.21
N GLU A 28 -0.98 -11.31 -18.46
CA GLU A 28 -0.54 -9.92 -18.49
C GLU A 28 0.03 -9.52 -17.14
N VAL A 29 1.26 -8.97 -17.15
CA VAL A 29 1.88 -8.48 -15.91
C VAL A 29 1.20 -7.18 -15.49
N PRO A 30 0.84 -7.01 -14.21
CA PRO A 30 0.32 -5.73 -13.74
C PRO A 30 1.37 -4.61 -13.93
N GLU A 31 0.91 -3.36 -14.03
CA GLU A 31 1.79 -2.19 -14.30
C GLU A 31 2.96 -2.10 -13.30
N TRP A 32 2.69 -2.34 -12.01
CA TRP A 32 3.73 -2.34 -10.98
C TRP A 32 4.81 -3.39 -11.27
N GLY A 33 4.40 -4.59 -11.71
CA GLY A 33 5.30 -5.67 -12.08
C GLY A 33 6.11 -5.36 -13.33
N ALA A 34 5.48 -4.74 -14.34
CA ALA A 34 6.17 -4.28 -15.54
C ALA A 34 7.25 -3.24 -15.22
N ARG A 35 6.99 -2.31 -14.29
CA ARG A 35 7.97 -1.33 -13.83
C ARG A 35 9.13 -1.96 -13.05
N THR A 36 8.85 -2.94 -12.21
CA THR A 36 9.89 -3.71 -11.50
C THR A 36 10.77 -4.50 -12.48
N LEU A 37 10.16 -5.18 -13.46
CA LEU A 37 10.87 -5.86 -14.54
C LEU A 37 11.77 -4.89 -15.31
N ALA A 38 11.26 -3.71 -15.67
CA ALA A 38 12.05 -2.68 -16.34
C ALA A 38 13.23 -2.20 -15.49
N ARG A 39 13.05 -2.05 -14.17
CA ARG A 39 14.15 -1.68 -13.27
C ARG A 39 15.23 -2.75 -13.23
N ALA A 40 14.86 -4.02 -13.07
CA ALA A 40 15.83 -5.11 -13.08
C ALA A 40 16.57 -5.22 -14.41
N LEU A 41 15.85 -5.11 -15.54
CA LEU A 41 16.45 -5.16 -16.87
C LEU A 41 17.34 -3.94 -17.16
N ALA A 42 17.01 -2.76 -16.64
CA ALA A 42 17.90 -1.60 -16.72
C ALA A 42 19.22 -1.86 -15.97
N ASN A 43 19.18 -2.53 -14.82
CA ASN A 43 20.40 -2.86 -14.06
C ASN A 43 21.35 -3.81 -14.79
N GLU A 44 20.83 -4.58 -15.75
CA GLU A 44 21.66 -5.45 -16.59
C GLU A 44 22.41 -4.66 -17.69
N ARG A 45 22.04 -3.41 -17.98
CA ARG A 45 22.71 -2.56 -18.98
C ARG A 45 24.04 -2.00 -18.44
N ASP A 46 24.92 -1.61 -19.36
CA ASP A 46 26.21 -0.99 -18.99
C ASP A 46 26.03 0.38 -18.31
N ASP A 47 24.90 1.06 -18.57
CA ASP A 47 24.50 2.30 -17.91
C ASP A 47 23.06 2.17 -17.34
N PRO A 48 22.93 1.64 -16.10
CA PRO A 48 21.64 1.33 -15.45
C PRO A 48 20.69 2.49 -15.18
N MET A 49 21.21 3.73 -15.20
CA MET A 49 20.44 4.93 -14.88
C MET A 49 20.07 5.71 -16.13
N SER A 50 20.47 5.21 -17.30
CA SER A 50 20.11 5.78 -18.59
C SER A 50 19.14 4.87 -19.33
N GLY A 51 18.40 5.46 -20.26
CA GLY A 51 17.58 4.71 -21.21
C GLY A 51 16.11 4.60 -20.85
N ALA A 52 15.37 4.01 -21.78
CA ALA A 52 13.93 3.92 -21.76
C ALA A 52 13.41 2.94 -20.70
N LEU A 53 14.14 1.86 -20.41
CA LEU A 53 13.80 0.93 -19.33
C LEU A 53 13.85 1.62 -17.96
N HIS A 54 14.92 2.37 -17.69
CA HIS A 54 15.06 3.12 -16.44
C HIS A 54 13.98 4.21 -16.32
N HIS A 55 13.77 4.97 -17.41
CA HIS A 55 12.74 6.00 -17.45
C HIS A 55 11.34 5.42 -17.21
N PHE A 56 10.99 4.30 -17.84
CA PHE A 56 9.70 3.64 -17.64
C PHE A 56 9.54 3.13 -16.20
N ALA A 57 10.59 2.55 -15.61
CA ALA A 57 10.56 2.09 -14.22
C ALA A 57 10.22 3.24 -13.24
N ILE A 58 10.76 4.43 -13.46
CA ILE A 58 10.54 5.61 -12.60
C ILE A 58 9.20 6.29 -12.89
N THR A 59 8.88 6.50 -14.16
CA THR A 59 7.76 7.38 -14.54
C THR A 59 6.46 6.65 -14.85
N GLY A 60 6.52 5.35 -15.13
CA GLY A 60 5.40 4.58 -15.70
C GLY A 60 5.06 4.94 -17.15
N ARG A 61 5.76 5.92 -17.75
CA ARG A 61 5.54 6.35 -19.14
C ARG A 61 6.42 5.54 -20.08
N ALA A 62 5.80 4.72 -20.90
CA ALA A 62 6.48 3.83 -21.84
C ALA A 62 6.65 4.47 -23.22
N ASP A 63 7.89 4.65 -23.65
CA ASP A 63 8.23 4.80 -25.07
C ASP A 63 8.43 3.40 -25.65
N ARG A 64 7.44 2.88 -26.39
CA ARG A 64 7.44 1.49 -26.87
C ARG A 64 8.60 1.19 -27.78
N GLU A 65 8.93 2.11 -28.69
CA GLU A 65 9.99 1.89 -29.67
C GLU A 65 11.34 1.88 -28.97
N ALA A 66 11.56 2.82 -28.05
CA ALA A 66 12.80 2.88 -27.29
C ALA A 66 12.95 1.67 -26.34
N ILE A 67 11.90 1.28 -25.63
CA ILE A 67 11.92 0.09 -24.76
C ILE A 67 12.15 -1.18 -25.59
N ALA A 68 11.43 -1.37 -26.69
CA ALA A 68 11.58 -2.55 -27.55
C ALA A 68 13.01 -2.68 -28.10
N LYS A 69 13.62 -1.56 -28.47
CA LYS A 69 15.02 -1.51 -28.90
C LYS A 69 15.97 -1.97 -27.78
N GLU A 70 15.80 -1.45 -26.56
CA GLU A 70 16.65 -1.83 -25.42
C GLU A 70 16.46 -3.30 -25.02
N LEU A 71 15.24 -3.81 -25.07
CA LEU A 71 14.95 -5.23 -24.83
C LEU A 71 15.60 -6.14 -25.87
N ALA A 72 15.56 -5.77 -27.15
CA ALA A 72 16.20 -6.53 -28.22
C ALA A 72 17.74 -6.56 -28.06
N GLU A 73 18.36 -5.45 -27.66
CA GLU A 73 19.79 -5.38 -27.34
C GLU A 73 20.15 -6.32 -26.17
N LEU A 74 19.37 -6.27 -25.08
CA LEU A 74 19.57 -7.15 -23.92
C LEU A 74 19.40 -8.62 -24.27
N TYR A 75 18.36 -8.96 -25.04
CA TYR A 75 18.07 -10.34 -25.45
C TYR A 75 19.20 -10.97 -26.26
N GLN A 76 19.83 -10.20 -27.15
CA GLN A 76 20.96 -10.66 -27.96
C GLN A 76 22.23 -10.90 -27.11
N ARG A 77 22.41 -10.14 -26.03
CA ARG A 77 23.61 -10.18 -25.20
C ARG A 77 23.53 -11.22 -24.08
N THR A 78 22.34 -11.48 -23.54
CA THR A 78 22.18 -12.37 -22.39
C THR A 78 22.13 -13.86 -22.79
N THR A 79 22.81 -14.69 -22.00
CA THR A 79 22.66 -16.15 -22.01
C THR A 79 21.83 -16.67 -20.84
N ASP A 80 21.45 -15.79 -19.93
CA ASP A 80 20.65 -16.13 -18.76
C ASP A 80 19.19 -16.32 -19.14
N GLU A 81 18.63 -17.48 -18.81
CA GLU A 81 17.27 -17.84 -19.18
C GLU A 81 16.24 -17.09 -18.33
N GLU A 82 16.58 -16.74 -17.09
CA GLU A 82 15.71 -15.95 -16.21
C GLU A 82 15.55 -14.52 -16.76
N ILE A 83 16.67 -13.89 -17.15
CA ILE A 83 16.64 -12.57 -17.78
C ILE A 83 15.83 -12.60 -19.10
N ARG A 84 15.89 -13.70 -19.87
CA ARG A 84 15.06 -13.85 -21.08
C ARG A 84 13.58 -13.98 -20.75
N GLU A 85 13.22 -14.70 -19.69
CA GLU A 85 11.83 -14.75 -19.21
C GLU A 85 11.33 -13.34 -18.86
N TRP A 86 12.13 -12.55 -18.13
CA TRP A 86 11.80 -11.17 -17.79
C TRP A 86 11.62 -10.27 -19.01
N ILE A 87 12.51 -10.38 -20.01
CA ILE A 87 12.39 -9.65 -21.28
C ILE A 87 11.09 -10.00 -22.00
N ASN A 88 10.71 -11.28 -22.03
CA ASN A 88 9.48 -11.73 -22.69
C ASN A 88 8.23 -11.17 -22.01
N TRP A 89 8.20 -11.19 -20.68
CA TRP A 89 7.08 -10.63 -19.90
C TRP A 89 6.92 -9.13 -20.09
N LEU A 90 8.02 -8.37 -19.98
CA LEU A 90 7.97 -6.93 -20.21
C LEU A 90 7.66 -6.61 -21.68
N GLY A 91 8.18 -7.38 -22.63
CA GLY A 91 7.87 -7.25 -24.05
C GLY A 91 6.39 -7.45 -24.34
N MET A 92 5.76 -8.46 -23.74
CA MET A 92 4.32 -8.71 -23.87
C MET A 92 3.49 -7.55 -23.33
N TYR A 93 3.86 -7.03 -22.15
CA TYR A 93 3.22 -5.84 -21.56
C TYR A 93 3.32 -4.63 -22.50
N VAL A 94 4.52 -4.34 -23.02
CA VAL A 94 4.75 -3.18 -23.90
C VAL A 94 3.96 -3.27 -25.21
N ILE A 95 3.79 -4.48 -25.76
CA ILE A 95 2.98 -4.73 -26.97
C ILE A 95 1.49 -4.49 -26.69
N ASN A 96 1.01 -4.88 -25.51
CA ASN A 96 -0.41 -4.79 -25.13
C ASN A 96 -0.83 -3.39 -24.66
N LEU A 97 0.13 -2.50 -24.39
CA LEU A 97 -0.22 -1.13 -24.02
C LEU A 97 -1.18 -0.54 -25.07
N PRO A 98 -2.22 0.22 -24.67
CA PRO A 98 -3.14 0.85 -25.62
C PRO A 98 -2.40 1.92 -26.41
N ASP A 99 -2.38 1.83 -27.75
CA ASP A 99 -1.68 2.79 -28.62
C ASP A 99 -2.06 4.21 -28.19
N THR A 100 -1.15 4.88 -27.50
CA THR A 100 -1.25 6.31 -27.18
C THR A 100 -0.99 7.17 -28.41
N ALA A 101 -0.98 6.56 -29.60
CA ALA A 101 -0.83 7.17 -30.90
C ALA A 101 -2.01 8.11 -31.19
N GLY A 102 -1.89 9.36 -30.70
CA GLY A 102 -2.90 10.38 -30.90
C GLY A 102 -2.51 11.83 -30.61
N THR A 103 -1.35 12.13 -30.01
CA THR A 103 -0.95 13.52 -29.75
C THR A 103 0.49 13.81 -30.18
N SER A 104 0.83 13.41 -31.40
CA SER A 104 1.94 14.00 -32.16
C SER A 104 1.43 14.80 -33.36
N GLY A 105 0.16 15.22 -33.31
CA GLY A 105 -0.42 16.17 -34.26
C GLY A 105 -0.10 17.59 -33.83
N ASP A 106 0.40 18.37 -34.79
CA ASP A 106 0.72 19.80 -34.84
C ASP A 106 -0.43 20.74 -34.40
N ALA A 107 -1.02 20.48 -33.25
CA ALA A 107 -1.92 21.36 -32.54
C ALA A 107 -1.13 21.97 -31.40
N THR A 108 -1.11 23.29 -31.35
CA THR A 108 -0.71 24.08 -30.18
C THR A 108 -1.70 23.85 -29.03
N THR A 109 -1.81 22.62 -28.55
CA THR A 109 -2.28 22.34 -27.20
C THR A 109 -1.19 22.85 -26.25
N PRO A 110 -1.55 23.59 -25.18
CA PRO A 110 -0.59 24.00 -24.18
C PRO A 110 0.13 22.75 -23.71
N ASP A 111 1.45 22.81 -23.83
CA ASP A 111 2.39 21.80 -23.40
C ASP A 111 2.18 21.57 -21.91
N ASP A 112 1.31 20.61 -21.58
CA ASP A 112 0.99 20.15 -20.23
C ASP A 112 1.97 19.04 -19.81
N THR A 113 3.16 19.01 -20.43
CA THR A 113 4.33 18.45 -19.78
C THR A 113 4.60 19.34 -18.58
N LEU A 114 4.18 18.89 -17.39
CA LEU A 114 4.69 19.40 -16.14
C LEU A 114 6.22 19.43 -16.28
N ASP A 115 6.74 20.63 -16.45
CA ASP A 115 8.16 20.90 -16.59
C ASP A 115 8.85 20.24 -15.39
N GLU A 116 9.84 19.38 -15.68
CA GLU A 116 10.58 18.66 -14.64
C GLU A 116 11.24 19.67 -13.68
N ASP A 117 11.65 20.83 -14.21
CA ASP A 117 12.16 21.93 -13.41
C ASP A 117 11.07 22.52 -12.51
N ALA A 118 9.83 22.67 -13.00
CA ALA A 118 8.71 23.14 -12.19
C ALA A 118 8.29 22.15 -11.08
N LEU A 119 8.41 20.84 -11.34
CA LEU A 119 8.17 19.82 -10.31
C LEU A 119 9.26 19.86 -9.23
N ASN A 120 10.52 19.97 -9.63
CA ASN A 120 11.65 20.10 -8.70
C ASN A 120 11.55 21.38 -7.86
N ASP A 121 11.21 22.51 -8.48
CA ASP A 121 10.97 23.78 -7.79
C ASP A 121 9.81 23.66 -6.79
N MET A 122 8.74 22.96 -7.15
CA MET A 122 7.62 22.71 -6.25
C MET A 122 8.03 21.82 -5.06
N VAL A 123 8.79 20.76 -5.30
CA VAL A 123 9.32 19.86 -4.25
C VAL A 123 10.23 20.63 -3.30
N GLU A 124 11.14 21.46 -3.82
CA GLU A 124 12.02 22.29 -3.01
C GLU A 124 11.24 23.32 -2.20
N ARG A 125 10.22 23.96 -2.81
CA ARG A 125 9.31 24.87 -2.11
C ARG A 125 8.60 24.19 -0.95
N LEU A 126 8.01 23.01 -1.18
CA LEU A 126 7.30 22.26 -0.13
C LEU A 126 8.22 21.81 1.00
N ARG A 127 9.45 21.38 0.67
CA ARG A 127 10.46 21.03 1.68
C ARG A 127 10.80 22.23 2.57
N SER A 128 11.00 23.40 1.96
CA SER A 128 11.26 24.65 2.69
C SER A 128 10.08 25.04 3.58
N THR A 129 8.85 24.99 3.06
CA THR A 129 7.63 25.33 3.80
C THR A 129 7.39 24.39 4.98
N CYS A 130 7.57 23.07 4.81
CA CYS A 130 7.42 22.11 5.91
C CYS A 130 8.47 22.36 7.00
N ALA A 131 9.74 22.59 6.61
CA ALA A 131 10.81 22.88 7.55
C ALA A 131 10.57 24.18 8.34
N GLU A 132 10.04 25.22 7.68
CA GLU A 132 9.68 26.48 8.33
C GLU A 132 8.51 26.30 9.33
N ALA A 133 7.45 25.61 8.91
CA ALA A 133 6.30 25.31 9.76
C ALA A 133 6.72 24.53 11.02
N ASP A 134 7.57 23.52 10.86
CA ASP A 134 8.14 22.72 11.95
C ASP A 134 8.99 23.58 12.89
N ALA A 135 9.85 24.45 12.36
CA ALA A 135 10.69 25.36 13.15
C ALA A 135 9.86 26.36 13.97
N GLN A 136 8.69 26.74 13.47
CA GLN A 136 7.76 27.67 14.13
C GLN A 136 6.76 26.95 15.06
N GLY A 137 6.65 25.62 14.98
CA GLY A 137 5.60 24.86 15.66
C GLY A 137 4.19 25.24 15.18
N ALA A 138 4.06 25.69 13.94
CA ALA A 138 2.82 26.13 13.33
C ALA A 138 2.37 25.13 12.25
N PRO A 139 1.06 24.96 11.98
CA PRO A 139 0.62 24.18 10.83
C PRO A 139 1.03 24.88 9.53
N ILE A 140 1.25 24.10 8.47
CA ILE A 140 1.42 24.61 7.09
C ILE A 140 0.17 25.38 6.63
N SER A 141 0.29 26.16 5.55
CA SER A 141 -0.86 26.87 4.99
C SER A 141 -1.88 25.89 4.36
N THR A 142 -3.14 26.32 4.23
CA THR A 142 -4.18 25.52 3.55
C THR A 142 -3.82 25.21 2.09
N ASP A 143 -3.22 26.17 1.38
CA ASP A 143 -2.84 25.96 -0.02
C ASP A 143 -1.72 24.93 -0.13
N ASP A 144 -0.71 25.00 0.75
CA ASP A 144 0.37 24.01 0.78
C ASP A 144 -0.15 22.63 1.21
N ALA A 145 -1.08 22.56 2.16
CA ALA A 145 -1.73 21.31 2.56
C ALA A 145 -2.49 20.65 1.39
N LYS A 146 -3.19 21.44 0.57
CA LYS A 146 -3.89 20.93 -0.63
C LYS A 146 -2.91 20.43 -1.69
N VAL A 147 -1.80 21.15 -1.91
CA VAL A 147 -0.76 20.73 -2.85
C VAL A 147 -0.13 19.41 -2.39
N ILE A 148 0.25 19.31 -1.12
CA ILE A 148 0.79 18.08 -0.53
C ILE A 148 -0.20 16.94 -0.68
N ALA A 149 -1.47 17.15 -0.34
CA ALA A 149 -2.50 16.12 -0.49
C ALA A 149 -2.66 15.67 -1.95
N GLY A 150 -2.56 16.57 -2.91
CA GLY A 150 -2.62 16.24 -4.34
C GLY A 150 -1.46 15.35 -4.79
N LEU A 151 -0.24 15.66 -4.32
CA LEU A 151 0.94 14.85 -4.60
C LEU A 151 0.84 13.46 -3.96
N LEU A 152 0.45 13.42 -2.68
CA LEU A 152 0.29 12.17 -1.93
C LEU A 152 -0.85 11.30 -2.46
N ALA A 153 -1.92 11.90 -3.01
CA ALA A 153 -3.04 11.18 -3.59
C ALA A 153 -2.66 10.27 -4.77
N HIS A 154 -1.56 10.55 -5.48
CA HIS A 154 -1.04 9.67 -6.54
C HIS A 154 -0.50 8.33 -6.02
N LEU A 155 -0.25 8.22 -4.71
CA LEU A 155 0.18 6.99 -4.05
C LEU A 155 -0.99 6.17 -3.49
N LEU A 156 -2.22 6.67 -3.66
CA LEU A 156 -3.44 6.10 -3.12
C LEU A 156 -4.39 5.65 -4.25
N PRO A 157 -5.37 4.77 -3.95
CA PRO A 157 -6.41 4.42 -4.90
C PRO A 157 -7.18 5.66 -5.41
N PRO A 158 -7.71 5.62 -6.65
CA PRO A 158 -8.56 6.67 -7.17
C PRO A 158 -9.75 6.95 -6.25
N GLY A 159 -10.02 8.22 -5.98
CA GLY A 159 -11.11 8.64 -5.08
C GLY A 159 -10.75 8.70 -3.59
N SER A 160 -9.45 8.66 -3.26
CA SER A 160 -8.95 8.92 -1.90
C SER A 160 -9.45 10.26 -1.34
N GLU A 161 -9.55 10.34 -0.01
CA GLU A 161 -9.97 11.57 0.66
C GLU A 161 -8.90 12.66 0.50
N MET A 162 -7.61 12.30 0.39
CA MET A 162 -6.54 13.21 -0.04
C MET A 162 -6.80 13.83 -1.41
N SER A 163 -7.24 13.04 -2.41
CA SER A 163 -7.58 13.55 -3.73
C SER A 163 -8.74 14.55 -3.66
N ARG A 164 -9.78 14.21 -2.89
CA ARG A 164 -10.93 15.10 -2.66
C ARG A 164 -10.53 16.38 -1.92
N PHE A 165 -9.69 16.29 -0.91
CA PHE A 165 -9.20 17.44 -0.16
C PHE A 165 -8.33 18.35 -1.03
N ALA A 166 -7.44 17.79 -1.83
CA ALA A 166 -6.63 18.54 -2.78
C ALA A 166 -7.52 19.36 -3.75
N ALA A 167 -8.61 18.76 -4.24
CA ALA A 167 -9.54 19.45 -5.13
C ALA A 167 -10.39 20.52 -4.40
N THR A 168 -11.02 20.14 -3.29
CA THR A 168 -12.12 20.93 -2.69
C THR A 168 -11.71 21.74 -1.45
N GLY A 169 -10.61 21.38 -0.79
CA GLY A 169 -10.25 21.87 0.54
C GLY A 169 -11.13 21.30 1.67
N ALA A 170 -12.13 20.47 1.35
CA ALA A 170 -12.96 19.77 2.33
C ALA A 170 -12.46 18.33 2.49
N ALA A 171 -12.28 17.93 3.75
CA ALA A 171 -11.77 16.62 4.12
C ALA A 171 -12.53 16.04 5.31
N ASN A 172 -12.61 14.72 5.35
CA ASN A 172 -12.71 13.99 6.60
C ASN A 172 -11.29 13.86 7.21
N PRO A 173 -10.98 14.58 8.31
CA PRO A 173 -9.63 14.58 8.88
C PRO A 173 -9.19 13.21 9.41
N VAL A 174 -10.15 12.35 9.80
CA VAL A 174 -9.85 10.98 10.24
C VAL A 174 -9.32 10.14 9.08
N VAL A 175 -10.04 10.17 7.95
CA VAL A 175 -9.67 9.38 6.76
C VAL A 175 -8.33 9.85 6.18
N ILE A 176 -8.07 11.16 6.13
CA ILE A 176 -6.76 11.62 5.64
C ILE A 176 -5.63 11.27 6.60
N ALA A 177 -5.84 11.30 7.92
CA ALA A 177 -4.82 10.87 8.87
C ALA A 177 -4.44 9.40 8.66
N GLU A 178 -5.43 8.55 8.34
CA GLU A 178 -5.21 7.13 8.02
C GLU A 178 -4.48 6.94 6.70
N GLU A 179 -4.88 7.70 5.66
CA GLU A 179 -4.18 7.73 4.38
C GLU A 179 -2.73 8.21 4.54
N CYS A 180 -2.46 9.18 5.43
CA CYS A 180 -1.11 9.61 5.78
C CYS A 180 -0.28 8.48 6.41
N GLU A 181 -0.83 7.77 7.39
CA GLU A 181 -0.15 6.63 8.02
C GLU A 181 0.11 5.50 7.02
N PHE A 182 -0.87 5.18 6.16
CA PHE A 182 -0.71 4.19 5.10
C PHE A 182 0.45 4.54 4.16
N ILE A 183 0.54 5.80 3.73
CA ILE A 183 1.65 6.26 2.89
C ILE A 183 2.99 6.13 3.64
N ARG A 184 3.05 6.54 4.91
CA ARG A 184 4.28 6.45 5.72
C ARG A 184 4.78 5.01 5.88
N GLU A 185 3.87 4.07 6.12
CA GLU A 185 4.18 2.64 6.22
C GLU A 185 4.73 2.09 4.90
N ARG A 186 4.20 2.55 3.76
CA ARG A 186 4.56 2.03 2.42
C ARG A 186 5.80 2.67 1.82
N THR A 187 6.11 3.92 2.15
CA THR A 187 7.24 4.68 1.57
C THR A 187 8.47 4.71 2.47
N LEU A 188 8.76 3.58 3.14
CA LEU A 188 9.98 3.39 3.92
C LEU A 188 11.22 3.62 3.02
N GLY A 189 11.81 4.81 3.09
CA GLY A 189 12.99 5.19 2.30
C GLY A 189 12.87 6.49 1.51
N ALA A 190 11.66 7.08 1.40
CA ALA A 190 11.45 8.41 0.82
C ALA A 190 11.22 9.44 1.95
N PRO A 191 12.28 10.08 2.48
CA PRO A 191 12.16 10.95 3.64
C PRO A 191 11.20 12.13 3.41
N ASP A 192 11.20 12.70 2.20
CA ASP A 192 10.33 13.82 1.86
C ASP A 192 8.83 13.45 1.94
N ILE A 193 8.45 12.27 1.44
CA ILE A 193 7.05 11.80 1.46
C ILE A 193 6.57 11.62 2.90
N SER A 194 7.41 11.01 3.76
CA SER A 194 7.10 10.85 5.18
C SER A 194 6.92 12.19 5.89
N THR A 195 7.79 13.16 5.60
CA THR A 195 7.69 14.52 6.14
C THR A 195 6.40 15.19 5.68
N TRP A 196 6.04 15.10 4.40
CA TRP A 196 4.82 15.71 3.88
C TRP A 196 3.56 15.10 4.48
N ALA A 197 3.50 13.77 4.61
CA ALA A 197 2.38 13.09 5.25
C ALA A 197 2.21 13.54 6.71
N LEU A 198 3.32 13.70 7.44
CA LEU A 198 3.30 14.20 8.82
C LEU A 198 2.85 15.66 8.90
N SER A 199 3.37 16.55 8.04
CA SER A 199 2.96 17.96 8.00
C SER A 199 1.48 18.13 7.65
N LEU A 200 0.95 17.30 6.73
CA LEU A 200 -0.47 17.27 6.41
C LEU A 200 -1.32 16.78 7.60
N ALA A 201 -0.87 15.75 8.32
CA ALA A 201 -1.55 15.28 9.53
C ALA A 201 -1.57 16.36 10.63
N HIS A 202 -0.46 17.07 10.85
CA HIS A 202 -0.39 18.20 11.77
C HIS A 202 -1.33 19.34 11.35
N TYR A 203 -1.38 19.68 10.06
CA TYR A 203 -2.33 20.66 9.55
C TYR A 203 -3.77 20.27 9.89
N LEU A 204 -4.17 19.03 9.63
CA LEU A 204 -5.53 18.56 9.88
C LEU A 204 -5.86 18.53 11.37
N ALA A 205 -4.91 18.15 12.23
CA ALA A 205 -5.10 18.17 13.67
C ALA A 205 -5.32 19.61 14.19
N ALA A 206 -4.53 20.57 13.72
CA ALA A 206 -4.67 21.98 14.06
C ALA A 206 -5.97 22.60 13.52
N ASN A 207 -6.46 22.08 12.39
CA ASN A 207 -7.61 22.58 11.66
C ASN A 207 -8.82 21.62 11.74
N ALA A 208 -8.91 20.75 12.75
CA ALA A 208 -10.05 19.86 12.95
C ALA A 208 -11.38 20.62 13.16
N SER A 209 -11.32 21.94 13.36
CA SER A 209 -12.46 22.86 13.33
C SER A 209 -12.90 23.27 11.91
N LEU A 210 -12.04 23.23 10.89
CA LEU A 210 -12.36 23.59 9.49
C LEU A 210 -13.20 22.54 8.75
N GLY A 211 -13.18 21.28 9.18
CA GLY A 211 -14.10 20.24 8.71
C GLY A 211 -15.54 20.41 9.21
N ARG A 212 -15.76 21.27 10.21
CA ARG A 212 -17.12 21.68 10.61
C ARG A 212 -17.59 22.77 9.66
N GLN A 213 -18.39 22.43 8.65
CA GLN A 213 -19.24 23.45 8.03
C GLN A 213 -20.00 24.16 9.14
N ALA A 214 -20.05 25.50 9.12
CA ALA A 214 -20.82 26.29 10.07
C ALA A 214 -22.30 25.87 9.99
N GLY A 215 -22.71 24.92 10.83
CA GLY A 215 -24.05 24.30 10.81
C GLY A 215 -24.09 22.77 10.86
N GLN A 216 -22.97 22.06 10.65
CA GLN A 216 -22.92 20.61 10.86
C GLN A 216 -22.57 20.30 12.34
N PRO A 217 -23.40 19.50 13.05
CA PRO A 217 -23.05 19.02 14.38
C PRO A 217 -21.73 18.23 14.31
N ALA A 218 -20.94 18.28 15.37
CA ALA A 218 -19.71 17.50 15.46
C ALA A 218 -20.04 16.02 15.23
N LEU A 219 -19.55 15.46 14.12
CA LEU A 219 -19.58 14.02 13.91
C LEU A 219 -18.59 13.44 14.92
N ASP A 220 -19.13 12.87 16.00
CA ASP A 220 -18.37 11.96 16.83
C ASP A 220 -17.89 10.80 15.94
N ALA A 221 -16.74 10.20 16.19
CA ALA A 221 -16.29 9.04 15.39
C ALA A 221 -17.33 7.89 15.43
N GLY A 222 -18.23 7.90 16.42
CA GLY A 222 -19.39 7.03 16.50
C GLY A 222 -20.57 7.35 15.55
N ASP A 223 -20.53 8.44 14.78
CA ASP A 223 -21.57 8.81 13.81
C ASP A 223 -21.17 8.53 12.35
N LEU A 224 -20.04 7.84 12.11
CA LEU A 224 -19.74 7.36 10.77
C LEU A 224 -20.81 6.34 10.35
N PRO A 225 -21.36 6.44 9.11
CA PRO A 225 -22.22 5.41 8.57
C PRO A 225 -21.55 4.04 8.69
N ASN A 226 -22.26 3.04 9.21
CA ASN A 226 -21.73 1.70 9.47
C ASN A 226 -21.05 1.07 8.24
N ASP A 227 -21.56 1.35 7.03
CA ASP A 227 -20.94 0.89 5.78
C ASP A 227 -19.51 1.39 5.59
N LEU A 228 -19.20 2.62 6.05
CA LEU A 228 -17.84 3.17 6.00
C LEU A 228 -16.95 2.51 7.04
N LEU A 229 -17.45 2.26 8.26
CA LEU A 229 -16.70 1.54 9.29
C LEU A 229 -16.36 0.11 8.85
N ILE A 230 -17.31 -0.60 8.21
CA ILE A 230 -17.08 -1.95 7.70
C ILE A 230 -16.04 -1.93 6.57
N ARG A 231 -16.21 -1.04 5.58
CA ARG A 231 -15.24 -0.91 4.49
C ARG A 231 -13.84 -0.58 5.02
N TYR A 232 -13.78 0.34 5.98
CA TYR A 232 -12.55 0.73 6.63
C TYR A 232 -11.88 -0.47 7.32
N GLY A 233 -12.61 -1.20 8.17
CA GLY A 233 -12.08 -2.36 8.87
C GLY A 233 -11.60 -3.46 7.91
N ILE A 234 -12.35 -3.73 6.83
CA ILE A 234 -11.93 -4.69 5.79
C ILE A 234 -10.67 -4.20 5.07
N THR A 235 -10.57 -2.91 4.77
CA THR A 235 -9.42 -2.34 4.05
C THR A 235 -8.16 -2.37 4.90
N ARG A 236 -8.28 -2.03 6.19
CA ARG A 236 -7.14 -1.90 7.10
C ARG A 236 -6.68 -3.24 7.69
N HIS A 237 -7.61 -4.13 8.00
CA HIS A 237 -7.34 -5.36 8.75
C HIS A 237 -7.64 -6.64 7.96
N GLY A 238 -8.11 -6.51 6.71
CA GLY A 238 -8.28 -7.63 5.78
C GLY A 238 -9.20 -8.72 6.33
N ASP A 239 -8.73 -9.96 6.19
CA ASP A 239 -9.50 -11.16 6.53
C ASP A 239 -9.74 -11.32 8.03
N ALA A 240 -8.85 -10.79 8.89
CA ALA A 240 -9.08 -10.80 10.33
C ALA A 240 -10.34 -10.04 10.73
N PHE A 241 -10.61 -8.91 10.08
CA PHE A 241 -11.83 -8.16 10.33
C PHE A 241 -13.06 -8.83 9.71
N ARG A 242 -12.93 -9.45 8.52
CA ARG A 242 -14.01 -10.26 7.94
C ARG A 242 -14.40 -11.43 8.85
N ALA A 243 -13.40 -12.10 9.41
CA ALA A 243 -13.59 -13.17 10.39
C ALA A 243 -14.29 -12.64 11.65
N TYR A 244 -13.88 -11.48 12.17
CA TYR A 244 -14.54 -10.84 13.31
C TYR A 244 -16.03 -10.55 13.05
N LEU A 245 -16.38 -10.02 11.88
CA LEU A 245 -17.77 -9.75 11.50
C LEU A 245 -18.62 -11.01 11.32
N SER A 246 -17.99 -12.18 11.17
CA SER A 246 -18.70 -13.46 11.07
C SER A 246 -19.09 -14.05 12.43
N LEU A 247 -18.54 -13.51 13.53
CA LEU A 247 -18.87 -13.95 14.87
C LEU A 247 -20.34 -13.65 15.20
N PRO A 248 -21.14 -14.62 15.70
CA PRO A 248 -22.57 -14.42 15.94
C PRO A 248 -22.91 -13.31 16.96
N ALA A 249 -21.98 -12.99 17.86
CA ALA A 249 -22.16 -11.97 18.88
C ALA A 249 -21.88 -10.55 18.37
N ILE A 250 -21.30 -10.41 17.17
CA ILE A 250 -20.89 -9.13 16.62
C ILE A 250 -22.03 -8.56 15.77
N ASP A 251 -22.58 -7.44 16.22
CA ASP A 251 -23.52 -6.64 15.44
C ASP A 251 -22.72 -5.67 14.54
N PRO A 252 -22.76 -5.82 13.20
CA PRO A 252 -22.07 -4.93 12.27
C PRO A 252 -22.58 -3.49 12.31
N ALA A 253 -23.73 -3.24 12.94
CA ALA A 253 -24.30 -1.91 13.08
C ALA A 253 -23.74 -1.11 14.27
N ARG A 254 -22.81 -1.69 15.05
CA ARG A 254 -22.17 -1.03 16.18
C ARG A 254 -21.25 0.10 15.74
N THR A 255 -21.33 1.22 16.44
CA THR A 255 -20.53 2.41 16.16
C THR A 255 -19.09 2.29 16.68
N ASP A 256 -18.83 1.34 17.58
CA ASP A 256 -17.50 1.04 18.14
C ASP A 256 -16.85 -0.20 17.52
N LEU A 257 -17.34 -0.65 16.35
CA LEU A 257 -16.97 -1.92 15.73
C LEU A 257 -15.45 -2.12 15.55
N ILE A 258 -14.75 -1.07 15.09
CA ILE A 258 -13.29 -1.11 14.90
C ILE A 258 -12.55 -1.23 16.22
N LYS A 259 -12.93 -0.41 17.20
CA LYS A 259 -12.31 -0.47 18.52
C LYS A 259 -12.54 -1.84 19.17
N SER A 260 -13.76 -2.34 19.09
CA SER A 260 -14.13 -3.66 19.57
C SER A 260 -13.26 -4.73 18.89
N PHE A 261 -13.11 -4.71 17.57
CA PHE A 261 -12.19 -5.62 16.87
C PHE A 261 -10.77 -5.58 17.44
N LEU A 262 -10.19 -4.39 17.62
CA LEU A 262 -8.84 -4.24 18.14
C LEU A 262 -8.68 -4.73 19.58
N ASP A 263 -9.71 -4.55 20.41
CA ASP A 263 -9.71 -4.98 21.81
C ASP A 263 -9.83 -6.51 21.93
N PHE A 264 -10.54 -7.16 21.01
CA PHE A 264 -10.81 -8.61 21.05
C PHE A 264 -9.84 -9.44 20.19
N TYR A 265 -9.23 -8.89 19.15
CA TYR A 265 -8.37 -9.64 18.23
C TYR A 265 -7.04 -10.04 18.90
N VAL A 266 -6.75 -11.34 18.89
CA VAL A 266 -5.53 -11.92 19.49
C VAL A 266 -4.46 -12.14 18.43
N GLY A 267 -4.81 -12.77 17.30
CA GLY A 267 -3.84 -13.15 16.28
C GLY A 267 -4.42 -13.95 15.12
N THR A 268 -3.57 -14.18 14.11
CA THR A 268 -3.84 -15.04 12.95
C THR A 268 -2.81 -16.15 12.92
N TYR A 269 -3.26 -17.38 12.66
CA TYR A 269 -2.42 -18.58 12.64
C TYR A 269 -2.67 -19.37 11.36
N ASP A 270 -1.62 -20.00 10.83
CA ASP A 270 -1.71 -20.80 9.60
C ASP A 270 -2.24 -22.21 9.86
N SER A 271 -2.16 -22.70 11.10
CA SER A 271 -2.68 -24.01 11.49
C SER A 271 -3.20 -24.05 12.92
N MET A 272 -4.03 -25.04 13.23
CA MET A 272 -4.51 -25.30 14.59
C MET A 272 -3.35 -25.70 15.53
N ASP A 273 -2.30 -26.33 15.00
CA ASP A 273 -1.12 -26.70 15.78
C ASP A 273 -0.32 -25.46 16.20
N ASP A 274 -0.14 -24.47 15.31
CA ASP A 274 0.52 -23.20 15.64
C ASP A 274 -0.27 -22.42 16.69
N LEU A 275 -1.59 -22.36 16.51
CA LEU A 275 -2.52 -21.69 17.40
C LEU A 275 -2.50 -22.33 18.80
N THR A 276 -2.64 -23.65 18.88
CA THR A 276 -2.61 -24.37 20.17
C THR A 276 -1.25 -24.22 20.85
N THR A 277 -0.15 -24.31 20.10
CA THR A 277 1.20 -24.11 20.65
C THR A 277 1.36 -22.73 21.30
N ASP A 278 0.92 -21.67 20.61
CA ASP A 278 1.05 -20.29 21.10
C ASP A 278 0.14 -20.00 22.31
N LEU A 279 -1.16 -20.29 22.19
CA LEU A 279 -2.14 -19.97 23.24
C LEU A 279 -2.00 -20.84 24.48
N VAL A 280 -1.77 -22.14 24.31
CA VAL A 280 -1.66 -23.08 25.43
C VAL A 280 -0.28 -22.94 26.09
N GLY A 281 0.78 -22.78 25.30
CA GLY A 281 2.14 -22.59 25.80
C GLY A 281 2.32 -21.31 26.62
N GLY A 282 1.53 -20.26 26.31
CA GLY A 282 1.53 -19.01 27.08
C GLY A 282 0.65 -19.02 28.32
N THR A 283 -0.41 -19.84 28.37
CA THR A 283 -1.48 -19.71 29.38
C THR A 283 -1.42 -20.77 30.48
N HIS A 284 -0.96 -21.98 30.18
CA HIS A 284 -1.00 -23.12 31.10
C HIS A 284 0.39 -23.59 31.50
N SER A 285 0.54 -23.94 32.77
CA SER A 285 1.73 -24.62 33.25
C SER A 285 1.77 -26.07 32.74
N GLU A 286 2.98 -26.62 32.60
CA GLU A 286 3.18 -28.03 32.18
C GLU A 286 2.39 -29.03 33.06
N ALA A 287 2.21 -28.72 34.35
CA ALA A 287 1.42 -29.54 35.27
C ALA A 287 -0.08 -29.54 34.94
N GLU A 288 -0.65 -28.40 34.54
CA GLU A 288 -2.06 -28.29 34.13
C GLU A 288 -2.30 -29.01 32.81
N LEU A 289 -1.33 -28.94 31.88
CA LEU A 289 -1.39 -29.70 30.62
C LEU A 289 -1.40 -31.21 30.86
N LEU A 290 -0.63 -31.70 31.84
CA LEU A 290 -0.63 -33.11 32.23
C LEU A 290 -1.93 -33.55 32.90
N GLU A 291 -2.64 -32.66 33.61
CA GLU A 291 -3.96 -32.97 34.14
C GLU A 291 -5.02 -33.03 33.05
N LEU A 292 -5.02 -32.08 32.11
CA LEU A 292 -5.94 -32.07 30.98
C LEU A 292 -5.77 -33.30 30.08
N ALA A 293 -4.53 -33.73 29.85
CA ALA A 293 -4.24 -34.95 29.09
C ALA A 293 -4.78 -36.23 29.78
N ARG A 294 -4.98 -36.22 31.10
CA ARG A 294 -5.60 -37.37 31.82
C ARG A 294 -7.11 -37.44 31.62
N ASP A 295 -7.74 -36.31 31.39
CA ASP A 295 -9.20 -36.19 31.23
C ASP A 295 -9.65 -36.46 29.78
N ASP A 296 -8.72 -36.85 28.89
CA ASP A 296 -8.96 -37.12 27.47
C ASP A 296 -9.55 -35.91 26.71
N ILE A 297 -9.29 -34.71 27.20
CA ILE A 297 -9.69 -33.45 26.55
C ILE A 297 -8.62 -33.09 25.52
N SER A 298 -9.03 -32.88 24.27
CA SER A 298 -8.10 -32.44 23.23
C SER A 298 -7.70 -30.97 23.43
N PHE A 299 -6.47 -30.60 23.05
CA PHE A 299 -6.04 -29.20 23.11
C PHE A 299 -6.91 -28.28 22.24
N GLU A 300 -7.43 -28.77 21.13
CA GLU A 300 -8.38 -28.01 20.30
C GLU A 300 -9.66 -27.67 21.08
N GLU A 301 -10.25 -28.63 21.79
CA GLU A 301 -11.45 -28.38 22.61
C GLU A 301 -11.18 -27.36 23.71
N LEU A 302 -10.01 -27.45 24.36
CA LEU A 302 -9.60 -26.48 25.38
C LEU A 302 -9.51 -25.06 24.81
N VAL A 303 -8.86 -24.91 23.65
CA VAL A 303 -8.70 -23.59 23.05
C VAL A 303 -10.03 -23.06 22.51
N ARG A 304 -10.85 -23.88 21.86
CA ARG A 304 -12.20 -23.45 21.43
C ARG A 304 -13.12 -23.12 22.61
N ALA A 305 -12.86 -23.68 23.79
CA ALA A 305 -13.55 -23.28 25.02
C ALA A 305 -13.12 -21.89 25.51
N GLY A 306 -11.83 -21.55 25.43
CA GLY A 306 -11.28 -20.27 25.91
C GLY A 306 -11.48 -19.09 24.95
N TRP A 307 -11.46 -19.33 23.64
CA TRP A 307 -11.42 -18.28 22.61
C TRP A 307 -12.47 -18.50 21.52
N ASP A 308 -12.86 -17.41 20.87
CA ASP A 308 -13.64 -17.46 19.64
C ASP A 308 -12.68 -17.60 18.45
N ILE A 309 -12.79 -18.72 17.73
CA ILE A 309 -11.90 -19.04 16.60
C ILE A 309 -12.72 -19.15 15.32
N VAL A 310 -12.34 -18.37 14.33
CA VAL A 310 -12.93 -18.39 12.99
C VAL A 310 -11.91 -18.91 11.99
N GLU A 311 -12.31 -19.91 11.20
CA GLU A 311 -11.52 -20.41 10.07
C GLU A 311 -11.98 -19.72 8.79
N LEU A 312 -11.07 -19.03 8.11
CA LEU A 312 -11.34 -18.31 6.86
C LEU A 312 -10.12 -18.44 5.94
N ASP A 313 -10.34 -18.89 4.70
CA ASP A 313 -9.31 -19.10 3.68
C ASP A 313 -8.09 -19.91 4.14
N GLY A 314 -8.34 -20.94 4.96
CA GLY A 314 -7.31 -21.86 5.47
C GLY A 314 -6.46 -21.30 6.61
N LYS A 315 -6.81 -20.13 7.16
CA LYS A 315 -6.19 -19.53 8.35
C LYS A 315 -7.16 -19.50 9.51
N PHE A 316 -6.62 -19.42 10.73
CA PHE A 316 -7.38 -19.33 11.98
C PHE A 316 -7.22 -17.94 12.60
N TYR A 317 -8.33 -17.24 12.78
CA TYR A 317 -8.41 -15.91 13.39
C TYR A 317 -8.97 -16.05 14.80
N VAL A 318 -8.24 -15.55 15.79
CA VAL A 318 -8.55 -15.76 17.21
C VAL A 318 -8.98 -14.46 17.86
N PHE A 319 -10.06 -14.54 18.62
CA PHE A 319 -10.63 -13.45 19.39
C PHE A 319 -10.85 -13.86 20.84
N THR A 320 -10.68 -12.92 21.78
CA THR A 320 -11.11 -13.11 23.17
C THR A 320 -12.64 -13.11 23.25
N LYS A 321 -13.19 -13.89 24.18
CA LYS A 321 -14.62 -13.97 24.48
C LYS A 321 -15.09 -12.87 25.43
#